data_AF-A0A9P8TUD4-F1
#
_entry.id   AF-A0A9P8TUD4-F1
#
_cell.length_a   1.000
_cell.length_b   1.000
_cell.length_c   1.000
_cell.angle_alpha   90.00
_cell.angle_beta   90.00
_cell.angle_gamma   90.00
#
_symmetry.space_group_name_H-M   'P 1'
#
loop_
_entity.id
_entity.type
_entity.pdbx_description
1 polymer ?
#
loop_
_entity_poly.entity_id
_entity_poly.type
_entity_poly.pdbx_seq_one_letter_code
_entity_poly.pdbx_strand_id
1 'polypeptide(L)'
;MKEFNAITALVNYKLAPEHPGLAPFEDCWEGLVWFAKQADRYGFDADRLLIAGASAGGGLAAAAAIMARDKGFPKLCGQILLYPMLDDRGTARRLLIDSTSTTDRTRETMTNSASDVCCATAGAPTPFPSLRHQPEQPTFWGLPPAYLEVGAAEPFRDSVVAYASMLWEHGVQAELLVFAGALHGF
;
A
#
# COMPACT_ATOMS: atom_id res chain seq x y z
N MET A 1 -7.91 15.07 9.38
CA MET A 1 -7.27 16.08 8.50
C MET A 1 -7.41 17.52 8.98
N LYS A 2 -8.63 18.03 9.29
CA LYS A 2 -8.78 19.38 9.91
C LYS A 2 -8.00 19.52 11.22
N GLU A 3 -7.98 18.47 12.03
CA GLU A 3 -7.23 18.41 13.29
C GLU A 3 -5.69 18.42 13.10
N PHE A 4 -5.22 18.07 11.90
CA PHE A 4 -3.78 18.00 11.58
C PHE A 4 -3.27 19.22 10.81
N ASN A 5 -4.12 20.23 10.56
CA ASN A 5 -3.80 21.40 9.75
C ASN A 5 -3.13 21.01 8.40
N ALA A 6 -3.70 20.01 7.72
CA ALA A 6 -3.15 19.43 6.51
C ALA A 6 -4.08 19.65 5.31
N ILE A 7 -3.48 19.85 4.12
CA ILE A 7 -4.18 19.84 2.83
C ILE A 7 -4.18 18.41 2.30
N THR A 8 -5.31 17.94 1.77
CA THR A 8 -5.47 16.56 1.28
C THR A 8 -5.93 16.58 -0.17
N ALA A 9 -5.27 15.75 -0.99
CA ALA A 9 -5.72 15.42 -2.33
C ALA A 9 -6.08 13.94 -2.38
N LEU A 10 -7.30 13.63 -2.83
CA LEU A 10 -7.75 12.26 -3.10
C LEU A 10 -7.61 12.00 -4.59
N VAL A 11 -6.81 10.99 -4.95
CA VAL A 11 -6.63 10.60 -6.34
C VAL A 11 -7.79 9.68 -6.73
N ASN A 12 -8.62 10.12 -7.67
CA ASN A 12 -9.67 9.29 -8.26
C ASN A 12 -9.07 8.45 -9.40
N TYR A 13 -8.25 7.46 -9.04
CA TYR A 13 -7.52 6.63 -9.98
C TYR A 13 -8.45 5.69 -10.75
N LYS A 14 -8.05 5.33 -11.96
CA LYS A 14 -8.74 4.37 -12.82
C LYS A 14 -8.88 3.01 -12.13
N LEU A 15 -10.05 2.39 -12.24
CA LEU A 15 -10.37 1.10 -11.61
C LEU A 15 -10.34 -0.04 -12.61
N ALA A 16 -10.01 -1.22 -12.11
CA ALA A 16 -10.18 -2.47 -12.82
C ALA A 16 -11.64 -2.97 -12.63
N PRO A 17 -12.20 -3.75 -13.58
CA PRO A 17 -11.52 -4.36 -14.73
C PRO A 17 -11.34 -3.46 -15.97
N GLU A 18 -11.94 -2.27 -16.01
CA GLU A 18 -11.88 -1.37 -17.17
C GLU A 18 -10.46 -0.89 -17.46
N HIS A 19 -9.65 -0.71 -16.41
CA HIS A 19 -8.27 -0.28 -16.48
C HIS A 19 -7.37 -1.15 -15.58
N PRO A 20 -7.02 -2.37 -16.02
CA PRO A 20 -6.25 -3.32 -15.23
C PRO A 20 -4.75 -2.98 -15.19
N GLY A 21 -3.99 -3.72 -14.37
CA GLY A 21 -2.53 -3.63 -14.33
C GLY A 21 -2.02 -2.36 -13.67
N LEU A 22 -1.16 -1.61 -14.37
CA LEU A 22 -0.47 -0.44 -13.82
C LEU A 22 -1.32 0.85 -13.80
N ALA A 23 -2.45 0.90 -14.49
CA ALA A 23 -3.25 2.12 -14.63
C ALA A 23 -3.66 2.77 -13.28
N PRO A 24 -4.10 2.02 -12.25
CA PRO A 24 -4.37 2.60 -10.93
C PRO A 24 -3.13 3.22 -10.28
N PHE A 25 -1.97 2.59 -10.47
CA PHE A 25 -0.70 3.07 -9.95
C PHE A 25 -0.20 4.32 -10.67
N GLU A 26 -0.26 4.33 -12.00
CA GLU A 26 0.13 5.48 -12.82
C GLU A 26 -0.65 6.73 -12.40
N ASP A 27 -1.96 6.62 -12.17
CA ASP A 27 -2.78 7.74 -11.70
C ASP A 27 -2.40 8.19 -10.28
N CYS A 28 -2.16 7.26 -9.36
CA CYS A 28 -1.68 7.60 -8.01
C CYS A 28 -0.31 8.30 -8.04
N TRP A 29 0.59 7.83 -8.88
CA TRP A 29 1.90 8.42 -9.09
C TRP A 29 1.81 9.83 -9.70
N GLU A 30 1.07 9.98 -10.79
CA GLU A 30 0.85 11.27 -11.43
C GLU A 30 0.13 12.26 -10.50
N GLY A 31 -0.84 11.78 -9.73
CA GLY A 31 -1.54 12.55 -8.71
C GLY A 31 -0.61 13.05 -7.61
N LEU A 32 0.29 12.20 -7.10
CA LEU A 32 1.30 12.58 -6.12
C LEU A 32 2.24 13.65 -6.67
N VAL A 33 2.77 13.44 -7.89
CA VAL A 33 3.67 14.39 -8.56
C VAL A 33 2.97 15.72 -8.84
N TRP A 34 1.72 15.67 -9.31
CA TRP A 34 0.92 16.86 -9.56
C TRP A 34 0.70 17.63 -8.26
N PHE A 35 0.28 16.94 -7.19
CA PHE A 35 -0.01 17.55 -5.91
C PHE A 35 1.22 18.26 -5.36
N ALA A 36 2.39 17.59 -5.34
CA ALA A 36 3.65 18.19 -4.91
C ALA A 36 4.00 19.51 -5.64
N LYS A 37 3.66 19.62 -6.93
CA LYS A 37 3.86 20.85 -7.72
C LYS A 37 2.86 21.97 -7.42
N GLN A 38 1.80 21.69 -6.65
CA GLN A 38 0.81 22.70 -6.26
C GLN A 38 1.14 23.41 -4.93
N ALA A 39 2.31 23.14 -4.33
CA ALA A 39 2.74 23.70 -3.05
C ALA A 39 2.57 25.22 -2.98
N ASP A 40 3.11 25.96 -3.96
CA ASP A 40 2.99 27.42 -4.01
C ASP A 40 1.55 27.90 -4.18
N ARG A 41 0.76 27.18 -4.98
CA ARG A 41 -0.63 27.54 -5.28
C ARG A 41 -1.54 27.41 -4.07
N TYR A 42 -1.36 26.37 -3.27
CA TYR A 42 -2.19 26.08 -2.11
C TYR A 42 -1.53 26.43 -0.77
N GLY A 43 -0.29 26.92 -0.80
CA GLY A 43 0.42 27.42 0.38
C GLY A 43 0.84 26.33 1.37
N PHE A 44 1.24 25.14 0.90
CA PHE A 44 1.77 24.08 1.76
C PHE A 44 3.26 23.81 1.48
N ASP A 45 3.93 23.18 2.45
CA ASP A 45 5.35 22.83 2.37
C ASP A 45 5.56 21.53 1.57
N ALA A 46 6.25 21.63 0.42
CA ALA A 46 6.53 20.51 -0.48
C ALA A 46 7.49 19.46 0.12
N ASP A 47 8.24 19.79 1.17
CA ASP A 47 9.11 18.85 1.88
C ASP A 47 8.39 18.10 3.02
N ARG A 48 7.12 18.44 3.27
CA ARG A 48 6.28 17.82 4.33
C ARG A 48 5.09 17.07 3.76
N LEU A 49 5.33 16.31 2.69
CA LEU A 49 4.32 15.48 2.04
C LEU A 49 4.20 14.11 2.69
N LEU A 50 2.96 13.74 3.04
CA LEU A 50 2.59 12.39 3.45
C LEU A 50 1.84 11.71 2.31
N ILE A 51 2.09 10.42 2.11
CA ILE A 51 1.24 9.56 1.29
C ILE A 51 0.46 8.61 2.17
N ALA A 52 -0.82 8.40 1.87
CA ALA A 52 -1.68 7.52 2.65
C ALA A 52 -2.54 6.66 1.73
N GLY A 53 -2.83 5.45 2.16
CA GLY A 53 -3.71 4.55 1.43
C GLY A 53 -4.20 3.39 2.30
N ALA A 54 -5.39 2.89 1.95
CA ALA A 54 -6.02 1.76 2.62
C ALA A 54 -6.18 0.58 1.66
N SER A 55 -6.02 -0.66 2.14
CA SER A 55 -6.21 -1.87 1.32
C SER A 55 -5.40 -1.83 0.02
N ALA A 56 -6.02 -1.99 -1.16
CA ALA A 56 -5.38 -1.82 -2.46
C ALA A 56 -4.70 -0.45 -2.61
N GLY A 57 -5.34 0.63 -2.14
CA GLY A 57 -4.75 1.96 -2.13
C GLY A 57 -3.52 2.07 -1.23
N GLY A 58 -3.44 1.27 -0.16
CA GLY A 58 -2.25 1.17 0.69
C GLY A 58 -1.07 0.53 -0.05
N GLY A 59 -1.34 -0.49 -0.86
CA GLY A 59 -0.33 -1.06 -1.76
C GLY A 59 0.15 -0.06 -2.82
N LEU A 60 -0.77 0.72 -3.42
CA LEU A 60 -0.42 1.78 -4.36
C LEU A 60 0.39 2.91 -3.70
N ALA A 61 0.06 3.28 -2.46
CA ALA A 61 0.80 4.27 -1.68
C ALA A 61 2.24 3.82 -1.38
N ALA A 62 2.43 2.56 -0.96
CA ALA A 62 3.75 2.00 -0.72
C ALA A 62 4.59 1.95 -2.02
N ALA A 63 3.98 1.57 -3.15
CA ALA A 63 4.62 1.58 -4.45
C ALA A 63 5.05 3.00 -4.89
N ALA A 64 4.17 3.98 -4.70
CA ALA A 64 4.47 5.37 -5.03
C ALA A 64 5.56 5.96 -4.12
N ALA A 65 5.63 5.54 -2.85
CA ALA A 65 6.71 5.93 -1.93
C ALA A 65 8.08 5.41 -2.37
N ILE A 66 8.13 4.15 -2.83
CA ILE A 66 9.33 3.57 -3.46
C ILE A 66 9.74 4.35 -4.70
N MET A 67 8.79 4.62 -5.62
CA MET A 67 9.07 5.38 -6.83
C MET A 67 9.53 6.82 -6.55
N ALA A 68 8.93 7.47 -5.55
CA ALA A 68 9.28 8.83 -5.14
C ALA A 68 10.73 8.90 -4.64
N ARG A 69 11.14 7.95 -3.80
CA ARG A 69 12.53 7.83 -3.35
C ARG A 69 13.46 7.56 -4.52
N ASP A 70 13.16 6.57 -5.37
CA ASP A 70 14.04 6.16 -6.46
C ASP A 70 14.25 7.29 -7.48
N LYS A 71 13.24 8.14 -7.68
CA LYS A 71 13.33 9.33 -8.54
C LYS A 71 13.84 10.59 -7.83
N GLY A 72 13.96 10.56 -6.50
CA GLY A 72 14.32 11.70 -5.67
C GLY A 72 13.26 12.82 -5.59
N PHE A 73 12.05 12.59 -6.13
CA PHE A 73 10.94 13.54 -6.11
C PHE A 73 9.60 12.82 -6.37
N PRO A 74 8.50 13.17 -5.67
CA PRO A 74 8.42 14.12 -4.56
C PRO A 74 9.12 13.63 -3.29
N LYS A 75 9.53 14.56 -2.41
CA LYS A 75 10.11 14.17 -1.12
C LYS A 75 8.99 13.89 -0.12
N LEU A 76 8.91 12.63 0.32
CA LEU A 76 7.94 12.22 1.33
C LEU A 76 8.54 12.30 2.73
N CYS A 77 7.79 12.81 3.69
CA CYS A 77 8.16 12.81 5.10
C CYS A 77 7.55 11.63 5.87
N GLY A 78 6.65 10.87 5.26
CA GLY A 78 6.03 9.70 5.86
C GLY A 78 5.06 8.97 4.92
N GLN A 79 4.75 7.73 5.25
CA GLN A 79 3.71 6.92 4.61
C GLN A 79 2.76 6.34 5.66
N ILE A 80 1.46 6.39 5.40
CA ILE A 80 0.40 5.87 6.27
C ILE A 80 -0.31 4.74 5.51
N LEU A 81 -0.10 3.50 5.93
CA LEU A 81 -0.56 2.32 5.24
C LEU A 81 -1.58 1.56 6.10
N LEU A 82 -2.85 1.66 5.74
CA LEU A 82 -3.96 1.04 6.48
C LEU A 82 -4.29 -0.31 5.85
N TYR A 83 -4.03 -1.40 6.57
CA TYR A 83 -4.23 -2.79 6.15
C TYR A 83 -3.88 -3.03 4.66
N PRO A 84 -2.66 -2.63 4.23
CA PRO A 84 -2.33 -2.49 2.82
C PRO A 84 -2.15 -3.84 2.12
N MET A 85 -2.57 -3.90 0.86
CA MET A 85 -2.32 -5.05 -0.01
C MET A 85 -0.88 -4.99 -0.55
N LEU A 86 0.06 -5.64 0.15
CA LEU A 86 1.51 -5.62 -0.15
C LEU A 86 2.05 -6.91 -0.79
N ASP A 87 1.20 -7.88 -1.08
CA ASP A 87 1.60 -9.11 -1.78
C ASP A 87 0.58 -9.46 -2.87
N ASP A 88 1.08 -9.59 -4.10
CA ASP A 88 0.33 -9.93 -5.32
C ASP A 88 0.16 -11.45 -5.50
N ARG A 89 0.80 -12.27 -4.66
CA ARG A 89 0.85 -13.74 -4.83
C ARG A 89 -0.34 -14.49 -4.27
N GLY A 90 -1.27 -13.79 -3.64
CA GLY A 90 -2.32 -14.44 -2.86
C GLY A 90 -1.74 -15.35 -1.78
N THR A 91 -0.60 -15.06 -1.15
CA THR A 91 -0.15 -15.85 0.04
C THR A 91 -1.08 -15.66 1.23
N ALA A 92 -1.78 -14.52 1.28
CA ALA A 92 -2.98 -14.29 2.08
C ALA A 92 -3.99 -15.46 2.03
N ARG A 93 -4.03 -16.18 0.90
CA ARG A 93 -4.85 -17.37 0.67
C ARG A 93 -4.54 -18.52 1.63
N ARG A 94 -3.32 -18.62 2.19
CA ARG A 94 -2.88 -19.88 2.81
C ARG A 94 -3.19 -20.03 4.30
N LEU A 95 -3.46 -18.95 5.03
CA LEU A 95 -3.62 -19.00 6.48
C LEU A 95 -5.06 -18.94 6.99
N LEU A 96 -5.98 -18.38 6.21
CA LEU A 96 -7.42 -18.39 6.56
C LEU A 96 -8.15 -19.67 6.11
N ILE A 97 -7.53 -20.48 5.23
CA ILE A 97 -8.11 -21.75 4.76
C ILE A 97 -8.04 -22.84 5.84
N ASP A 98 -7.17 -22.72 6.84
CA ASP A 98 -6.98 -23.76 7.88
C ASP A 98 -7.84 -23.54 9.15
N SER A 99 -8.51 -22.39 9.28
CA SER A 99 -9.44 -22.14 10.39
C SER A 99 -10.86 -22.59 10.00
N THR A 100 -11.15 -23.85 10.28
CA THR A 100 -12.48 -24.47 10.20
C THR A 100 -13.49 -23.73 11.09
N SER A 101 -14.24 -22.77 10.53
CA SER A 101 -15.62 -22.40 10.90
C SER A 101 -15.99 -21.00 10.38
N THR A 102 -16.72 -20.95 9.26
CA THR A 102 -17.82 -20.00 8.93
C THR A 102 -17.98 -19.89 7.41
N THR A 103 -18.86 -20.75 6.85
CA THR A 103 -19.60 -20.60 5.59
C THR A 103 -18.90 -19.90 4.40
N ASP A 104 -17.97 -20.61 3.77
CA ASP A 104 -17.69 -20.87 2.34
C ASP A 104 -18.18 -20.00 1.17
N ARG A 105 -18.86 -18.85 1.30
CA ARG A 105 -19.24 -18.04 0.11
C ARG A 105 -18.98 -16.54 0.16
N THR A 106 -18.68 -15.95 1.32
CA THR A 106 -18.41 -14.50 1.42
C THR A 106 -16.93 -14.17 1.54
N ARG A 107 -16.12 -15.12 2.04
CA ARG A 107 -14.66 -14.95 2.20
C ARG A 107 -13.89 -15.08 0.90
N GLU A 108 -14.29 -16.00 0.03
CA GLU A 108 -13.64 -16.26 -1.24
C GLU A 108 -13.84 -15.11 -2.25
N THR A 109 -14.92 -14.34 -2.14
CA THR A 109 -15.26 -13.28 -3.11
C THR A 109 -14.52 -11.96 -2.86
N MET A 110 -14.24 -11.58 -1.61
CA MET A 110 -13.60 -10.29 -1.30
C MET A 110 -12.07 -10.33 -1.45
N THR A 111 -11.41 -11.42 -1.09
CA THR A 111 -9.96 -11.55 -1.26
C THR A 111 -9.58 -11.91 -2.69
N ASN A 112 -10.36 -12.74 -3.38
CA ASN A 112 -10.00 -13.13 -4.74
C ASN A 112 -10.31 -12.02 -5.74
N SER A 113 -11.41 -11.27 -5.61
CA SER A 113 -11.74 -10.26 -6.63
C SER A 113 -10.80 -9.05 -6.62
N ALA A 114 -10.35 -8.52 -5.49
CA ALA A 114 -9.49 -7.33 -5.49
C ALA A 114 -8.06 -7.65 -5.94
N SER A 115 -7.47 -8.74 -5.43
CA SER A 115 -6.14 -9.18 -5.86
C SER A 115 -6.17 -9.79 -7.26
N ASP A 116 -7.18 -10.58 -7.62
CA ASP A 116 -7.26 -11.13 -8.98
C ASP A 116 -7.70 -10.06 -9.99
N VAL A 117 -8.59 -9.12 -9.70
CA VAL A 117 -8.95 -8.09 -10.70
C VAL A 117 -7.83 -7.05 -10.87
N CYS A 118 -7.03 -6.77 -9.83
CA CYS A 118 -5.84 -5.89 -9.95
C CYS A 118 -4.57 -6.64 -10.41
N CYS A 119 -4.40 -7.93 -10.08
CA CYS A 119 -3.19 -8.72 -10.32
C CYS A 119 -3.39 -9.95 -11.23
N ALA A 120 -4.60 -10.25 -11.73
CA ALA A 120 -4.81 -11.33 -12.70
C ALA A 120 -4.29 -10.92 -14.06
N THR A 121 -3.01 -11.15 -14.25
CA THR A 121 -2.60 -12.29 -15.06
C THR A 121 -1.26 -12.74 -14.52
N ALA A 122 -1.06 -14.04 -14.33
CA ALA A 122 0.27 -14.57 -14.04
C ALA A 122 1.23 -14.06 -15.15
N GLY A 123 2.13 -13.13 -14.80
CA GLY A 123 3.05 -12.48 -15.75
C GLY A 123 2.73 -11.02 -16.12
N ALA A 124 1.62 -10.43 -15.69
CA ALA A 124 1.42 -8.99 -15.82
C ALA A 124 2.24 -8.21 -14.79
N PRO A 125 2.80 -7.04 -15.16
CA PRO A 125 3.50 -6.18 -14.21
C PRO A 125 2.52 -5.68 -13.15
N THR A 126 2.84 -5.95 -11.89
CA THR A 126 2.14 -5.41 -10.72
C THR A 126 2.91 -4.21 -10.17
N PRO A 127 2.22 -3.15 -9.72
CA PRO A 127 2.88 -2.05 -9.04
C PRO A 127 3.19 -2.38 -7.58
N PHE A 128 2.57 -3.43 -7.00
CA PHE A 128 2.72 -3.74 -5.59
C PHE A 128 4.16 -4.16 -5.28
N PRO A 129 4.78 -3.61 -4.22
CA PRO A 129 6.14 -3.97 -3.85
C PRO A 129 6.18 -5.43 -3.43
N SER A 130 6.52 -6.31 -4.38
CA SER A 130 6.60 -7.74 -4.09
C SER A 130 7.73 -7.97 -3.09
N LEU A 131 7.41 -8.52 -1.92
CA LEU A 131 8.38 -8.87 -0.86
C LEU A 131 9.31 -10.04 -1.24
N ARG A 132 9.61 -10.23 -2.54
CA ARG A 132 10.20 -11.46 -3.10
C ARG A 132 11.70 -11.63 -2.97
N HIS A 133 12.55 -10.90 -2.25
CA HIS A 133 14.00 -11.22 -2.24
C HIS A 133 14.54 -11.62 -3.65
N GLN A 134 14.25 -10.82 -4.67
CA GLN A 134 15.00 -10.91 -5.91
C GLN A 134 16.38 -10.30 -5.63
N PRO A 135 17.49 -10.87 -6.14
CA PRO A 135 18.83 -10.32 -5.96
C PRO A 135 18.95 -8.84 -6.40
N GLU A 136 18.04 -8.42 -7.29
CA GLU A 136 17.91 -7.10 -7.89
C GLU A 136 16.86 -6.20 -7.18
N GLN A 137 16.34 -6.57 -6.00
CA GLN A 137 15.25 -5.84 -5.32
C GLN A 137 15.62 -4.38 -5.02
N PRO A 138 14.62 -3.47 -5.05
CA PRO A 138 14.81 -2.13 -4.51
C PRO A 138 15.15 -2.26 -3.03
N THR A 139 16.33 -1.79 -2.64
CA THR A 139 16.68 -1.66 -1.23
C THR A 139 15.60 -0.83 -0.52
N PHE A 140 15.13 -1.23 0.66
CA PHE A 140 14.19 -0.40 1.43
C PHE A 140 14.86 0.82 2.09
N TRP A 141 16.20 0.91 2.01
CA TRP A 141 16.98 2.07 2.46
C TRP A 141 16.41 3.38 1.87
N GLY A 142 16.36 4.42 2.71
CA GLY A 142 15.95 5.76 2.29
C GLY A 142 14.45 5.94 2.04
N LEU A 143 13.59 4.97 2.37
CA LEU A 143 12.14 5.21 2.39
C LEU A 143 11.75 6.19 3.50
N PRO A 144 10.63 6.92 3.32
CA PRO A 144 10.08 7.72 4.40
C PRO A 144 9.61 6.82 5.55
N PRO A 145 9.62 7.34 6.80
CA PRO A 145 9.06 6.64 7.94
C PRO A 145 7.62 6.15 7.68
N ALA A 146 7.27 4.98 8.21
CA ALA A 146 5.98 4.36 7.95
C ALA A 146 5.14 4.20 9.22
N TYR A 147 3.86 4.51 9.13
CA TYR A 147 2.84 4.00 10.04
C TYR A 147 2.06 2.92 9.30
N LEU A 148 1.93 1.75 9.93
CA LEU A 148 1.18 0.62 9.43
C LEU A 148 0.17 0.16 10.48
N GLU A 149 -1.02 -0.16 10.03
CA GLU A 149 -2.00 -0.89 10.84
C GLU A 149 -2.59 -2.06 10.09
N VAL A 150 -2.94 -3.12 10.82
CA VAL A 150 -3.50 -4.33 10.21
C VAL A 150 -4.33 -5.11 11.22
N GLY A 151 -5.36 -5.81 10.73
CA GLY A 151 -6.19 -6.67 11.58
C GLY A 151 -5.51 -8.00 11.89
N ALA A 152 -5.70 -8.54 13.10
CA ALA A 152 -5.20 -9.89 13.43
C ALA A 152 -5.96 -11.01 12.69
N ALA A 153 -7.21 -10.74 12.27
CA ALA A 153 -8.12 -11.68 11.62
C ALA A 153 -8.35 -11.35 10.13
N GLU A 154 -7.35 -10.76 9.48
CA GLU A 154 -7.42 -10.35 8.07
C GLU A 154 -6.41 -11.08 7.17
N PRO A 155 -6.65 -11.12 5.85
CA PRO A 155 -5.75 -11.76 4.88
C PRO A 155 -4.36 -11.12 4.75
N PHE A 156 -4.22 -9.81 4.95
CA PHE A 156 -2.96 -9.09 4.70
C PHE A 156 -2.04 -8.98 5.93
N ARG A 157 -2.45 -9.48 7.11
CA ARG A 157 -1.68 -9.39 8.35
C ARG A 157 -0.19 -9.70 8.17
N ASP A 158 0.10 -10.86 7.59
CA ASP A 158 1.47 -11.36 7.55
C ASP A 158 2.33 -10.61 6.53
N SER A 159 1.76 -10.16 5.40
CA SER A 159 2.50 -9.33 4.44
C SER A 159 2.78 -7.94 5.01
N VAL A 160 1.88 -7.38 5.82
CA VAL A 160 2.09 -6.10 6.51
C VAL A 160 3.17 -6.22 7.58
N VAL A 161 3.13 -7.28 8.40
CA VAL A 161 4.17 -7.57 9.40
C VAL A 161 5.53 -7.76 8.73
N ALA A 162 5.57 -8.50 7.62
CA ALA A 162 6.79 -8.72 6.86
C ALA A 162 7.35 -7.41 6.27
N TYR A 163 6.50 -6.54 5.71
CA TYR A 163 6.94 -5.26 5.18
C TYR A 163 7.50 -4.34 6.29
N ALA A 164 6.84 -4.25 7.43
CA ALA A 164 7.35 -3.48 8.58
C ALA A 164 8.72 -4.02 9.05
N SER A 165 8.88 -5.35 9.09
CA SER A 165 10.15 -6.00 9.42
C SER A 165 11.25 -5.63 8.43
N MET A 166 10.95 -5.66 7.13
CA MET A 166 11.89 -5.25 6.07
C MET A 166 12.31 -3.79 6.19
N LEU A 167 11.39 -2.89 6.55
CA LEU A 167 11.71 -1.48 6.79
C LEU A 167 12.72 -1.33 7.94
N TRP A 168 12.49 -2.00 9.08
CA TRP A 168 13.41 -1.97 10.22
C TRP A 168 14.79 -2.55 9.88
N GLU A 169 14.83 -3.67 9.15
CA GLU A 169 16.09 -4.29 8.69
C GLU A 169 16.92 -3.33 7.81
N HIS A 170 16.26 -2.42 7.10
CA HIS A 170 16.89 -1.41 6.25
C HIS A 170 16.97 -0.03 6.91
N GLY A 171 16.93 0.02 8.25
CA GLY A 171 17.10 1.25 9.02
C GLY A 171 16.02 2.31 8.83
N VAL A 172 14.86 1.95 8.27
CA VAL A 172 13.70 2.84 8.13
C VAL A 172 12.85 2.75 9.39
N GLN A 173 12.46 3.90 9.92
CA GLN A 173 11.55 3.96 11.06
C GLN A 173 10.16 3.49 10.62
N ALA A 174 9.63 2.48 11.31
CA ALA A 174 8.25 2.04 11.11
C ALA A 174 7.55 1.80 12.45
N GLU A 175 6.26 2.14 12.50
CA GLU A 175 5.34 1.79 13.58
C GLU A 175 4.29 0.83 13.02
N LEU A 176 4.07 -0.29 13.71
CA LEU A 176 3.12 -1.32 13.29
C LEU A 176 2.12 -1.58 14.43
N LEU A 177 0.84 -1.38 14.15
CA LEU A 177 -0.26 -1.75 15.04
C LEU A 177 -1.00 -2.96 14.49
N VAL A 178 -1.07 -4.02 15.30
CA VAL A 178 -1.88 -5.21 15.00
C VAL A 178 -3.11 -5.20 15.90
N PHE A 179 -4.28 -4.99 15.30
CA PHE A 179 -5.54 -4.90 16.03
C PHE A 179 -6.14 -6.29 16.27
N ALA A 180 -6.22 -6.71 17.53
CA ALA A 180 -6.78 -8.01 17.90
C ALA A 180 -8.24 -8.14 17.44
N GLY A 181 -8.55 -9.24 16.73
CA GLY A 181 -9.91 -9.55 16.25
C GLY A 181 -10.40 -8.69 15.09
N ALA A 182 -9.67 -7.67 14.66
CA ALA A 182 -10.07 -6.82 13.55
C ALA A 182 -10.01 -7.57 12.20
N LEU A 183 -11.05 -7.36 11.38
CA LEU A 183 -11.20 -7.86 10.01
C LEU A 183 -10.74 -6.79 9.02
N HIS A 184 -10.57 -7.11 7.75
CA HIS A 184 -10.18 -6.15 6.71
C HIS A 184 -11.14 -4.93 6.63
N GLY A 185 -10.60 -3.71 6.62
CA GLY A 185 -11.39 -2.48 6.46
C GLY A 185 -12.09 -1.97 7.73
N PHE A 186 -11.59 -2.34 8.91
CA PHE A 186 -12.11 -1.97 10.23
C PHE A 186 -11.98 -0.49 10.58
#